data_AF-A0A090RUT8-F1
#
_entry.id   AF-A0A090RUT8-F1
#
_cell.length_a   1.000
_cell.length_b   1.000
_cell.length_c   1.000
_cell.angle_alpha   90.00
_cell.angle_beta   90.00
_cell.angle_gamma   90.00
#
_symmetry.space_group_name_H-M   'P 1'
#
loop_
_entity.id
_entity.type
_entity.pdbx_description
1 polymer ?
#
loop_
_entity_poly.entity_id
_entity_poly.type
_entity_poly.pdbx_seq_one_letter_code
_entity_poly.pdbx_strand_id
1 'polypeptide(L)'
;MQYSQSLTELSDAAAMDKLLEKEKKRFSGSEIKGKTLGVIGLGAIGASVANTAIDLGMEVIGFDSALSVEAAWRLSSRIQRAENLQSLISKCDFVTVHVPALPATIGLISSELLASAKPGLVLLNFARKEIVDTDAVVTALENGQVGQYVTDFPTPSLIGREGVILMPHIGASTAEAEENCAVMGAMQLIDFLENGNITNSVNFPQITLERAEGYRITFANDNVPKVLGTVLSLLADLNINVLDMLNKSRDEVAYTILDIEQEPNAELLSAISGVEHVFNVRAL
;
A
#
# COMPACT_ATOMS: atom_id res chain seq x y z
N MET A 1 -28.73 9.84 0.94
CA MET A 1 -28.34 10.82 1.98
C MET A 1 -28.59 12.27 1.55
N GLN A 2 -28.22 12.69 0.34
CA GLN A 2 -28.47 14.07 -0.14
C GLN A 2 -29.96 14.46 -0.18
N TYR A 3 -30.87 13.54 -0.50
CA TYR A 3 -32.31 13.83 -0.52
C TYR A 3 -32.82 14.33 0.83
N SER A 4 -32.53 13.61 1.92
CA SER A 4 -32.95 14.03 3.26
C SER A 4 -32.32 15.36 3.67
N GLN A 5 -31.05 15.61 3.30
CA GLN A 5 -30.38 16.89 3.56
C GLN A 5 -30.93 18.06 2.73
N SER A 6 -31.61 17.79 1.61
CA SER A 6 -32.25 18.82 0.77
C SER A 6 -33.58 19.33 1.34
N LEU A 7 -34.14 18.68 2.36
CA LEU A 7 -35.44 19.02 2.95
C LEU A 7 -35.32 20.16 3.98
N THR A 8 -34.49 21.18 3.70
CA THR A 8 -34.18 22.27 4.65
C THR A 8 -35.38 23.14 5.01
N GLU A 9 -36.40 23.17 4.13
CA GLU A 9 -37.62 23.96 4.33
C GLU A 9 -38.68 23.24 5.18
N LEU A 10 -38.48 21.96 5.52
CA LEU A 10 -39.39 21.19 6.36
C LEU A 10 -38.97 21.28 7.83
N SER A 11 -39.69 22.09 8.60
CA SER A 11 -39.46 22.28 10.05
C SER A 11 -40.36 21.41 10.94
N ASP A 12 -41.44 20.83 10.40
CA ASP A 12 -42.32 19.92 11.13
C ASP A 12 -41.89 18.45 10.91
N ALA A 13 -41.50 17.79 12.00
CA ALA A 13 -41.07 16.39 12.00
C ALA A 13 -42.18 15.45 11.49
N ALA A 14 -43.44 15.68 11.87
CA ALA A 14 -44.54 14.80 11.48
C ALA A 14 -44.85 14.89 9.96
N ALA A 15 -44.78 16.09 9.39
CA ALA A 15 -44.85 16.30 7.95
C ALA A 15 -43.66 15.66 7.22
N MET A 16 -42.45 15.76 7.79
CA MET A 16 -41.25 15.14 7.22
C MET A 16 -41.35 13.62 7.20
N ASP A 17 -41.81 12.99 8.29
CA ASP A 17 -42.01 11.54 8.35
C ASP A 17 -42.98 11.04 7.27
N LYS A 18 -44.12 11.72 7.10
CA LYS A 18 -45.10 11.38 6.04
C LYS A 18 -44.51 11.50 4.64
N LEU A 19 -43.72 12.54 4.39
CA LEU A 19 -43.05 12.72 3.10
C LEU A 19 -42.02 11.60 2.87
N LEU A 20 -41.15 11.35 3.84
CA LEU A 20 -40.13 10.31 3.74
C LEU A 20 -40.75 8.93 3.52
N GLU A 21 -41.83 8.59 4.24
CA GLU A 21 -42.57 7.33 4.06
C GLU A 21 -43.09 7.17 2.61
N LYS A 22 -43.64 8.24 2.04
CA LYS A 22 -44.13 8.26 0.66
C LYS A 22 -43.00 8.06 -0.35
N GLU A 23 -41.85 8.66 -0.09
CA GLU A 23 -40.71 8.69 -1.01
C GLU A 23 -39.80 7.45 -0.89
N LYS A 24 -40.02 6.58 0.12
CA LYS A 24 -39.25 5.32 0.31
C LYS A 24 -39.11 4.50 -0.97
N LYS A 25 -40.15 4.43 -1.79
CA LYS A 25 -40.17 3.65 -3.04
C LYS A 25 -39.15 4.09 -4.08
N ARG A 26 -38.60 5.32 -3.95
CA ARG A 26 -37.52 5.83 -4.81
C ARG A 26 -36.16 5.25 -4.46
N PHE A 27 -36.00 4.70 -3.26
CA PHE A 27 -34.73 4.21 -2.75
C PHE A 27 -34.77 2.69 -2.66
N SER A 28 -33.93 2.03 -3.46
CA SER A 28 -33.74 0.60 -3.43
C SER A 28 -32.25 0.31 -3.34
N GLY A 29 -31.83 -0.40 -2.30
CA GLY A 29 -30.46 -0.85 -2.10
C GLY A 29 -30.25 -2.29 -2.54
N SER A 30 -29.03 -2.80 -2.35
CA SER A 30 -28.71 -4.21 -2.50
C SER A 30 -28.00 -4.73 -1.26
N GLU A 31 -28.38 -5.92 -0.80
CA GLU A 31 -27.61 -6.64 0.21
C GLU A 31 -26.31 -7.16 -0.39
N ILE A 32 -25.21 -7.05 0.35
CA ILE A 32 -23.91 -7.59 -0.08
C ILE A 32 -23.74 -9.08 0.24
N LYS A 33 -24.50 -9.60 1.21
CA LYS A 33 -24.41 -11.01 1.62
C LYS A 33 -24.80 -11.91 0.44
N GLY A 34 -23.97 -12.91 0.15
CA GLY A 34 -24.12 -13.82 -0.99
C GLY A 34 -23.78 -13.23 -2.35
N LYS A 35 -23.36 -11.96 -2.41
CA LYS A 35 -22.80 -11.34 -3.63
C LYS A 35 -21.31 -11.68 -3.75
N THR A 36 -20.80 -11.55 -4.97
CA THR A 36 -19.39 -11.83 -5.26
C THR A 36 -18.57 -10.54 -5.33
N LEU A 37 -17.54 -10.43 -4.50
CA LEU A 37 -16.52 -9.39 -4.57
C LEU A 37 -15.27 -9.90 -5.31
N GLY A 38 -14.89 -9.19 -6.35
CA GLY A 38 -13.61 -9.33 -7.03
C GLY A 38 -12.56 -8.41 -6.42
N VAL A 39 -11.42 -8.96 -6.01
CA VAL A 39 -10.30 -8.20 -5.44
C VAL A 39 -9.10 -8.29 -6.38
N ILE A 40 -8.76 -7.18 -7.01
CA ILE A 40 -7.61 -7.07 -7.92
C ILE A 40 -6.43 -6.49 -7.15
N GLY A 41 -5.41 -7.31 -6.90
CA GLY A 41 -4.30 -7.02 -5.98
C GLY A 41 -4.59 -7.57 -4.59
N LEU A 42 -3.79 -8.54 -4.15
CA LEU A 42 -3.92 -9.28 -2.89
C LEU A 42 -2.71 -9.02 -1.97
N GLY A 43 -2.13 -7.81 -2.07
CA GLY A 43 -1.20 -7.28 -1.07
C GLY A 43 -1.88 -7.00 0.28
N ALA A 44 -1.21 -6.29 1.17
CA ALA A 44 -1.70 -6.07 2.55
C ALA A 44 -3.14 -5.54 2.63
N ILE A 45 -3.47 -4.50 1.84
CA ILE A 45 -4.81 -3.90 1.84
C ILE A 45 -5.83 -4.84 1.18
N GLY A 46 -5.53 -5.36 -0.02
CA GLY A 46 -6.44 -6.25 -0.73
C GLY A 46 -6.78 -7.53 0.04
N ALA A 47 -5.79 -8.12 0.71
CA ALA A 47 -6.01 -9.26 1.60
C ALA A 47 -6.93 -8.91 2.78
N SER A 48 -6.73 -7.75 3.42
CA SER A 48 -7.59 -7.28 4.50
C SER A 48 -9.04 -7.07 4.02
N VAL A 49 -9.21 -6.43 2.87
CA VAL A 49 -10.54 -6.20 2.27
C VAL A 49 -11.22 -7.52 1.92
N ALA A 50 -10.49 -8.46 1.31
CA ALA A 50 -10.98 -9.78 0.95
C ALA A 50 -11.47 -10.57 2.18
N ASN A 51 -10.69 -10.59 3.25
CA ASN A 51 -11.04 -11.28 4.48
C ASN A 51 -12.28 -10.64 5.14
N THR A 52 -12.32 -9.31 5.26
CA THR A 52 -13.49 -8.60 5.80
C THR A 52 -14.75 -8.86 4.99
N ALA A 53 -14.67 -8.87 3.67
CA ALA A 53 -15.82 -9.14 2.80
C ALA A 53 -16.39 -10.56 3.02
N ILE A 54 -15.51 -11.55 3.21
CA ILE A 54 -15.91 -12.92 3.56
C ILE A 54 -16.66 -12.94 4.90
N ASP A 55 -16.17 -12.22 5.91
CA ASP A 55 -16.79 -12.19 7.23
C ASP A 55 -18.14 -11.46 7.22
N LEU A 56 -18.34 -10.53 6.28
CA LEU A 56 -19.63 -9.92 5.96
C LEU A 56 -20.55 -10.83 5.11
N GLY A 57 -20.10 -12.04 4.76
CA GLY A 57 -20.87 -13.05 4.07
C GLY A 57 -20.89 -12.91 2.55
N MET A 58 -19.90 -12.25 1.96
CA MET A 58 -19.69 -12.23 0.51
C MET A 58 -18.89 -13.47 0.06
N GLU A 59 -19.08 -13.86 -1.20
CA GLU A 59 -18.14 -14.72 -1.91
C GLU A 59 -16.99 -13.85 -2.45
N VAL A 60 -15.74 -14.32 -2.37
CA VAL A 60 -14.58 -13.50 -2.79
C VAL A 60 -13.73 -14.23 -3.82
N ILE A 61 -13.45 -13.51 -4.92
CA ILE A 61 -12.55 -13.94 -5.98
C ILE A 61 -11.37 -12.97 -6.03
N GLY A 62 -10.16 -13.46 -5.81
CA GLY A 62 -8.93 -12.67 -5.84
C GLY A 62 -8.11 -12.89 -7.11
N PHE A 63 -7.51 -11.83 -7.64
CA PHE A 63 -6.49 -11.89 -8.70
C PHE A 63 -5.27 -11.06 -8.31
N ASP A 64 -4.09 -11.67 -8.35
CA ASP A 64 -2.82 -10.97 -8.18
C ASP A 64 -1.74 -11.66 -9.04
N SER A 65 -1.07 -10.89 -9.89
CA SER A 65 0.00 -11.38 -10.77
C SER A 65 1.34 -11.57 -10.06
N ALA A 66 1.50 -10.98 -8.87
CA ALA A 66 2.73 -10.94 -8.09
C ALA A 66 2.50 -11.35 -6.62
N LEU A 67 1.58 -12.30 -6.38
CA LEU A 67 1.29 -12.78 -5.02
C LEU A 67 2.52 -13.42 -4.38
N SER A 68 3.04 -12.79 -3.31
CA SER A 68 4.12 -13.37 -2.51
C SER A 68 3.61 -14.50 -1.62
N VAL A 69 4.50 -15.41 -1.23
CA VAL A 69 4.17 -16.50 -0.29
C VAL A 69 3.62 -15.92 1.02
N GLU A 70 4.26 -14.88 1.55
CA GLU A 70 3.82 -14.22 2.79
C GLU A 70 2.41 -13.62 2.65
N ALA A 71 2.11 -12.97 1.52
CA ALA A 71 0.77 -12.44 1.26
C ALA A 71 -0.26 -13.58 1.20
N ALA A 72 0.08 -14.72 0.60
CA ALA A 72 -0.80 -15.89 0.54
C ALA A 72 -1.16 -16.44 1.94
N TRP A 73 -0.25 -16.39 2.92
CA TRP A 73 -0.54 -16.81 4.29
C TRP A 73 -1.56 -15.93 5.02
N ARG A 74 -1.77 -14.70 4.57
CA ARG A 74 -2.75 -13.76 5.15
C ARG A 74 -4.16 -13.95 4.58
N LEU A 75 -4.32 -14.75 3.54
CA LEU A 75 -5.59 -14.94 2.85
C LEU A 75 -6.41 -16.05 3.49
N SER A 76 -7.69 -15.78 3.71
CA SER A 76 -8.67 -16.82 4.03
C SER A 76 -8.68 -17.90 2.95
N SER A 77 -8.70 -19.16 3.36
CA SER A 77 -8.81 -20.31 2.43
C SER A 77 -10.12 -20.35 1.65
N ARG A 78 -11.09 -19.49 2.00
CA ARG A 78 -12.36 -19.32 1.29
C ARG A 78 -12.24 -18.41 0.06
N ILE A 79 -11.12 -17.69 -0.11
CA ILE A 79 -10.89 -16.84 -1.28
C ILE A 79 -10.60 -17.71 -2.50
N GLN A 80 -11.38 -17.55 -3.56
CA GLN A 80 -11.15 -18.23 -4.83
C GLN A 80 -10.14 -17.46 -5.67
N ARG A 81 -9.17 -18.15 -6.26
CA ARG A 81 -8.22 -17.50 -7.17
C ARG A 81 -8.79 -17.44 -8.58
N ALA A 82 -8.77 -16.26 -9.19
CA ALA A 82 -9.03 -16.10 -10.62
C ALA A 82 -7.78 -16.40 -11.46
N GLU A 83 -8.00 -16.97 -12.65
CA GLU A 83 -6.94 -17.24 -13.62
C GLU A 83 -6.49 -15.97 -14.35
N ASN A 84 -7.44 -15.07 -14.62
CA ASN A 84 -7.23 -13.79 -15.29
C ASN A 84 -8.33 -12.79 -14.91
N LEU A 85 -8.12 -11.52 -15.23
CA LEU A 85 -9.02 -10.42 -14.88
C LEU A 85 -10.41 -10.56 -15.52
N GLN A 86 -10.49 -11.04 -16.75
CA GLN A 86 -11.76 -11.26 -17.47
C GLN A 86 -12.62 -12.30 -16.75
N SER A 87 -12.01 -13.40 -16.29
CA SER A 87 -12.69 -14.45 -15.51
C SER A 87 -13.16 -13.97 -14.13
N LEU A 88 -12.46 -12.99 -13.54
CA LEU A 88 -12.85 -12.37 -12.28
C LEU A 88 -14.04 -11.43 -12.52
N ILE A 89 -13.91 -10.43 -13.39
CA ILE A 89 -14.91 -9.38 -13.54
C ILE A 89 -16.27 -9.91 -14.03
N SER A 90 -16.27 -10.95 -14.87
CA SER A 90 -17.50 -11.60 -15.36
C SER A 90 -18.30 -12.33 -14.28
N LYS A 91 -17.70 -12.65 -13.14
CA LYS A 91 -18.35 -13.34 -12.01
C LYS A 91 -18.73 -12.42 -10.87
N CYS A 92 -18.23 -11.19 -10.86
CA CYS A 92 -18.32 -10.30 -9.70
C CYS A 92 -19.50 -9.32 -9.80
N ASP A 93 -20.14 -9.07 -8.67
CA ASP A 93 -21.14 -8.01 -8.52
C ASP A 93 -20.47 -6.70 -8.03
N PHE A 94 -19.35 -6.84 -7.31
CA PHE A 94 -18.48 -5.75 -6.85
C PHE A 94 -17.04 -6.03 -7.28
N VAL A 95 -16.28 -5.01 -7.68
CA VAL A 95 -14.84 -5.13 -7.93
C VAL A 95 -14.10 -4.01 -7.23
N THR A 96 -13.07 -4.35 -6.45
CA THR A 96 -12.16 -3.41 -5.81
C THR A 96 -10.73 -3.61 -6.28
N VAL A 97 -9.99 -2.51 -6.44
CA VAL A 97 -8.64 -2.51 -6.98
C VAL A 97 -7.64 -2.01 -5.94
N HIS A 98 -6.56 -2.77 -5.76
CA HIS A 98 -5.51 -2.59 -4.74
C HIS A 98 -4.10 -2.86 -5.31
N VAL A 99 -3.87 -2.49 -6.58
CA VAL A 99 -2.56 -2.62 -7.24
C VAL A 99 -1.81 -1.28 -7.27
N PRO A 100 -0.46 -1.29 -7.26
CA PRO A 100 0.34 -0.07 -7.47
C PRO A 100 0.17 0.46 -8.90
N ALA A 101 0.49 1.74 -9.12
CA ALA A 101 0.59 2.33 -10.45
C ALA A 101 1.95 2.00 -11.06
N LEU A 102 1.96 1.05 -11.99
CA LEU A 102 3.12 0.57 -12.74
C LEU A 102 2.75 0.53 -14.22
N PRO A 103 3.72 0.51 -15.15
CA PRO A 103 3.43 0.42 -16.59
C PRO A 103 2.45 -0.72 -16.97
N ALA A 104 2.50 -1.84 -16.25
CA ALA A 104 1.62 -3.00 -16.49
C ALA A 104 0.21 -2.87 -15.89
N THR A 105 -0.04 -1.91 -15.00
CA THR A 105 -1.32 -1.72 -14.29
C THR A 105 -2.00 -0.39 -14.62
N ILE A 106 -1.34 0.49 -15.36
CA ILE A 106 -1.98 1.70 -15.89
C ILE A 106 -3.06 1.30 -16.90
N GLY A 107 -4.26 1.84 -16.75
CA GLY A 107 -5.41 1.53 -17.60
C GLY A 107 -5.91 0.09 -17.49
N LEU A 108 -5.59 -0.61 -16.40
CA LEU A 108 -5.98 -2.00 -16.17
C LEU A 108 -7.50 -2.20 -16.26
N ILE A 109 -8.26 -1.26 -15.70
CA ILE A 109 -9.71 -1.21 -15.87
C ILE A 109 -10.02 -0.40 -17.12
N SER A 110 -9.98 -1.10 -18.26
CA SER A 110 -10.25 -0.55 -19.59
C SER A 110 -11.66 -0.84 -20.07
N SER A 111 -12.03 -0.27 -21.23
CA SER A 111 -13.32 -0.53 -21.87
C SER A 111 -13.51 -2.02 -22.22
N GLU A 112 -12.45 -2.70 -22.65
CA GLU A 112 -12.45 -4.13 -22.99
C GLU A 112 -12.69 -5.00 -21.76
N LEU A 113 -12.08 -4.65 -20.63
CA LEU A 113 -12.29 -5.39 -19.39
C LEU A 113 -13.72 -5.18 -18.86
N LEU A 114 -14.20 -3.93 -18.86
CA LEU A 114 -15.55 -3.59 -18.41
C LEU A 114 -16.64 -4.23 -19.28
N ALA A 115 -16.40 -4.43 -20.56
CA ALA A 115 -17.33 -5.13 -21.46
C ALA A 115 -17.58 -6.60 -21.04
N SER A 116 -16.68 -7.20 -20.26
CA SER A 116 -16.85 -8.56 -19.73
C SER A 116 -17.57 -8.60 -18.38
N ALA A 117 -17.89 -7.45 -17.78
CA ALA A 117 -18.53 -7.38 -16.48
C ALA A 117 -19.98 -7.88 -16.51
N LYS A 118 -20.55 -8.15 -15.33
CA LYS A 118 -22.01 -8.23 -15.19
C LYS A 118 -22.61 -6.83 -15.32
N PRO A 119 -23.81 -6.67 -15.93
CA PRO A 119 -24.54 -5.41 -15.89
C PRO A 119 -24.79 -4.96 -14.45
N GLY A 120 -24.66 -3.66 -14.19
CA GLY A 120 -24.82 -3.09 -12.86
C GLY A 120 -23.64 -3.34 -11.91
N LEU A 121 -22.45 -3.65 -12.42
CA LEU A 121 -21.22 -3.82 -11.60
C LEU A 121 -20.98 -2.61 -10.71
N VAL A 122 -20.60 -2.83 -9.45
CA VAL A 122 -20.09 -1.79 -8.57
C VAL A 122 -18.56 -1.81 -8.59
N LEU A 123 -17.95 -0.75 -9.12
CA LEU A 123 -16.50 -0.60 -9.20
C LEU A 123 -15.99 0.31 -8.08
N LEU A 124 -14.95 -0.11 -7.37
CA LEU A 124 -14.30 0.63 -6.30
C LEU A 124 -12.81 0.84 -6.62
N ASN A 125 -12.36 2.09 -6.62
CA ASN A 125 -10.94 2.44 -6.77
C ASN A 125 -10.47 3.40 -5.68
N PHE A 126 -9.72 2.85 -4.73
CA PHE A 126 -9.02 3.59 -3.67
C PHE A 126 -7.50 3.38 -3.74
N ALA A 127 -7.00 2.79 -4.83
CA ALA A 127 -5.59 2.49 -4.99
C ALA A 127 -4.83 3.63 -5.65
N ARG A 128 -5.00 3.82 -6.96
CA ARG A 128 -4.31 4.84 -7.75
C ARG A 128 -5.20 5.31 -8.90
N LYS A 129 -5.10 6.59 -9.27
CA LYS A 129 -5.94 7.18 -10.33
C LYS A 129 -5.67 6.54 -11.69
N GLU A 130 -4.43 6.15 -11.96
CA GLU A 130 -3.97 5.71 -13.27
C GLU A 130 -4.46 4.29 -13.64
N ILE A 131 -5.00 3.54 -12.67
CA ILE A 131 -5.39 2.14 -12.88
C ILE A 131 -6.71 2.03 -13.66
N VAL A 132 -7.54 3.07 -13.58
CA VAL A 132 -8.88 3.09 -14.18
C VAL A 132 -8.91 4.08 -15.33
N ASP A 133 -9.29 3.62 -16.51
CA ASP A 133 -9.65 4.49 -17.62
C ASP A 133 -10.99 5.16 -17.28
N THR A 134 -10.94 6.46 -17.02
CA THR A 134 -12.12 7.24 -16.62
C THR A 134 -13.13 7.34 -17.74
N ASP A 135 -12.70 7.45 -18.99
CA ASP A 135 -13.61 7.57 -20.14
C ASP A 135 -14.32 6.25 -20.41
N ALA A 136 -13.61 5.13 -20.21
CA ALA A 136 -14.21 3.80 -20.24
C ALA A 136 -15.29 3.63 -19.15
N VAL A 137 -15.02 4.07 -17.92
CA VAL A 137 -16.01 3.99 -16.83
C VAL A 137 -17.20 4.90 -17.11
N VAL A 138 -17.00 6.11 -17.62
CA VAL A 138 -18.08 7.01 -18.03
C VAL A 138 -19.00 6.35 -19.04
N THR A 139 -18.42 5.73 -20.07
CA THR A 139 -19.19 5.01 -21.11
C THR A 139 -19.93 3.81 -20.51
N ALA A 140 -19.29 3.08 -19.60
CA ALA A 140 -19.87 1.92 -18.94
C ALA A 140 -20.98 2.28 -17.93
N LEU A 141 -20.94 3.49 -17.35
CA LEU A 141 -22.04 4.02 -16.54
C LEU A 141 -23.25 4.37 -17.43
N GLU A 142 -23.01 5.01 -18.57
CA GLU A 142 -24.06 5.44 -19.50
C GLU A 142 -24.83 4.26 -20.11
N ASN A 143 -24.16 3.12 -20.36
CA ASN A 143 -24.79 1.92 -20.89
C ASN A 143 -25.28 0.93 -19.80
N GLY A 144 -25.13 1.26 -18.52
CA GLY A 144 -25.57 0.44 -17.38
C GLY A 144 -24.72 -0.80 -17.09
N GLN A 145 -23.57 -0.95 -17.76
CA GLN A 145 -22.62 -2.02 -17.49
C GLN A 145 -22.00 -1.86 -16.10
N VAL A 146 -21.59 -0.64 -15.75
CA VAL A 146 -21.24 -0.23 -14.39
C VAL A 146 -22.46 0.46 -13.79
N GLY A 147 -22.98 -0.08 -12.69
CA GLY A 147 -24.09 0.52 -11.97
C GLY A 147 -23.64 1.62 -11.02
N GLN A 148 -22.46 1.45 -10.41
CA GLN A 148 -21.87 2.45 -9.52
C GLN A 148 -20.35 2.48 -9.63
N TYR A 149 -19.78 3.68 -9.53
CA TYR A 149 -18.33 3.88 -9.40
C TYR A 149 -18.02 4.69 -8.14
N VAL A 150 -17.26 4.09 -7.23
CA VAL A 150 -16.83 4.71 -5.98
C VAL A 150 -15.33 4.92 -6.04
N THR A 151 -14.88 6.17 -5.95
CA THR A 151 -13.47 6.49 -6.16
C THR A 151 -12.97 7.64 -5.30
N ASP A 152 -11.70 7.54 -4.93
CA ASP A 152 -10.94 8.59 -4.23
C ASP A 152 -10.25 9.57 -5.19
N PHE A 153 -10.55 9.43 -6.49
CA PHE A 153 -9.88 10.16 -7.58
C PHE A 153 -10.92 10.92 -8.41
N PRO A 154 -11.45 12.05 -7.91
CA PRO A 154 -12.43 12.84 -8.64
C PRO A 154 -11.81 13.47 -9.89
N THR A 155 -12.59 13.48 -10.97
CA THR A 155 -12.27 14.20 -12.21
C THR A 155 -13.50 15.01 -12.63
N PRO A 156 -13.33 16.12 -13.40
CA PRO A 156 -14.46 16.91 -13.86
C PRO A 156 -15.51 16.10 -14.63
N SER A 157 -15.10 15.08 -15.38
CA SER A 157 -16.01 14.23 -16.15
C SER A 157 -16.91 13.36 -15.27
N LEU A 158 -16.55 13.11 -14.00
CA LEU A 158 -17.33 12.30 -13.06
C LEU A 158 -18.30 13.10 -12.19
N ILE A 159 -18.13 14.43 -12.11
CA ILE A 159 -18.92 15.28 -11.23
C ILE A 159 -20.38 15.31 -11.66
N GLY A 160 -21.29 15.08 -10.71
CA GLY A 160 -22.74 15.14 -10.95
C GLY A 160 -23.33 13.95 -11.70
N ARG A 161 -22.52 12.93 -12.03
CA ARG A 161 -23.02 11.71 -12.66
C ARG A 161 -23.76 10.83 -11.66
N GLU A 162 -24.89 10.29 -12.11
CA GLU A 162 -25.63 9.29 -11.34
C GLU A 162 -24.78 8.02 -11.15
N GLY A 163 -24.90 7.38 -9.99
CA GLY A 163 -24.13 6.17 -9.67
C GLY A 163 -22.67 6.44 -9.27
N VAL A 164 -22.20 7.69 -9.25
CA VAL A 164 -20.81 8.01 -8.88
C VAL A 164 -20.72 8.57 -7.46
N ILE A 165 -19.80 8.02 -6.67
CA ILE A 165 -19.42 8.55 -5.35
C ILE A 165 -17.94 8.96 -5.42
N LEU A 166 -17.71 10.25 -5.19
CA LEU A 166 -16.38 10.86 -5.26
C LEU A 166 -15.90 11.24 -3.86
N MET A 167 -14.66 10.87 -3.55
CA MET A 167 -13.98 11.21 -2.30
C MET A 167 -12.67 11.95 -2.62
N PRO A 168 -12.25 12.96 -1.83
CA PRO A 168 -11.14 13.84 -2.18
C PRO A 168 -9.78 13.29 -1.70
N HIS A 169 -9.40 12.08 -2.11
CA HIS A 169 -8.13 11.44 -1.75
C HIS A 169 -7.92 11.23 -0.25
N ILE A 170 -8.91 10.63 0.42
CA ILE A 170 -9.00 10.49 1.88
C ILE A 170 -8.86 9.04 2.38
N GLY A 171 -8.43 8.10 1.53
CA GLY A 171 -8.30 6.68 1.92
C GLY A 171 -7.39 6.40 3.13
N ALA A 172 -6.45 7.30 3.45
CA ALA A 172 -5.59 7.22 4.62
C ALA A 172 -5.87 8.32 5.67
N SER A 173 -6.88 9.16 5.47
CA SER A 173 -7.16 10.34 6.30
C SER A 173 -8.01 9.98 7.52
N THR A 174 -7.41 9.24 8.45
CA THR A 174 -7.99 8.91 9.76
C THR A 174 -6.99 9.26 10.86
N ALA A 175 -7.49 9.64 12.04
CA ALA A 175 -6.63 10.00 13.17
C ALA A 175 -5.70 8.85 13.56
N GLU A 176 -6.22 7.62 13.52
CA GLU A 176 -5.48 6.40 13.80
C GLU A 176 -4.38 6.15 12.76
N ALA A 177 -4.64 6.36 11.47
CA ALA A 177 -3.61 6.21 10.44
C ALA A 177 -2.50 7.26 10.57
N GLU A 178 -2.85 8.50 10.91
CA GLU A 178 -1.87 9.56 11.16
C GLU A 178 -0.98 9.22 12.37
N GLU A 179 -1.59 8.79 13.48
CA GLU A 179 -0.85 8.36 14.68
C GLU A 179 0.06 7.18 14.39
N ASN A 180 -0.46 6.13 13.73
CA ASN A 180 0.32 4.94 13.38
C ASN A 180 1.50 5.29 12.47
N CYS A 181 1.32 6.18 11.49
CA CYS A 181 2.40 6.65 10.61
C CYS A 181 3.46 7.42 11.40
N ALA A 182 3.04 8.32 12.30
CA ALA A 182 3.95 9.10 13.13
C ALA A 182 4.79 8.22 14.06
N VAL A 183 4.15 7.26 14.75
CA VAL A 183 4.83 6.29 15.60
C VAL A 183 5.81 5.45 14.79
N MET A 184 5.38 4.94 13.63
CA MET A 184 6.25 4.15 12.74
C MET A 184 7.48 4.95 12.31
N GLY A 185 7.31 6.18 11.84
CA GLY A 185 8.43 7.02 11.42
C GLY A 185 9.40 7.35 12.56
N ALA A 186 8.86 7.66 13.74
CA ALA A 186 9.68 7.93 14.93
C ALA A 186 10.48 6.70 15.36
N MET A 187 9.85 5.53 15.43
CA MET A 187 10.52 4.27 15.78
C MET A 187 11.61 3.89 14.78
N GLN A 188 11.37 4.06 13.48
CA GLN A 188 12.39 3.81 12.44
C GLN A 188 13.58 4.76 12.57
N LEU A 189 13.32 6.03 12.90
CA LEU A 189 14.39 7.01 13.12
C LEU A 189 15.20 6.67 14.38
N ILE A 190 14.54 6.31 15.48
CA ILE A 190 15.22 5.88 16.72
C ILE A 190 16.10 4.66 16.44
N ASP A 191 15.56 3.62 15.78
CA ASP A 191 16.31 2.40 15.48
C ASP A 191 17.50 2.66 14.54
N PHE A 192 17.36 3.57 13.57
CA PHE A 192 18.49 4.02 12.75
C PHE A 192 19.53 4.82 13.54
N LEU A 193 19.09 5.65 14.49
CA LEU A 193 19.96 6.49 15.31
C LEU A 193 20.74 5.68 16.35
N GLU A 194 20.12 4.64 16.93
CA GLU A 194 20.68 3.85 18.02
C GLU A 194 21.35 2.55 17.54
N ASN A 195 20.81 1.93 16.48
CA ASN A 195 21.26 0.60 16.03
C ASN A 195 21.73 0.58 14.57
N GLY A 196 21.53 1.66 13.81
CA GLY A 196 21.90 1.72 12.39
C GLY A 196 20.99 0.92 11.47
N ASN A 197 19.91 0.34 12.00
CA ASN A 197 18.97 -0.45 11.22
C ASN A 197 18.19 0.48 10.27
N ILE A 198 18.00 0.04 9.03
CA ILE A 198 17.26 0.76 8.00
C ILE A 198 16.11 -0.13 7.53
N THR A 199 14.90 0.25 7.93
CA THR A 199 13.66 -0.41 7.50
C THR A 199 12.79 0.56 6.71
N ASN A 200 12.05 0.04 5.72
CA ASN A 200 11.15 0.84 4.85
C ASN A 200 11.79 2.05 4.15
N SER A 201 13.11 2.06 3.96
CA SER A 201 13.76 3.15 3.25
C SER A 201 13.38 3.18 1.77
N VAL A 202 13.06 4.38 1.28
CA VAL A 202 12.71 4.63 -0.11
C VAL A 202 13.93 4.88 -1.00
N ASN A 203 15.10 5.16 -0.42
CA ASN A 203 16.31 5.56 -1.14
C ASN A 203 17.63 4.98 -0.60
N PHE A 204 17.58 4.12 0.42
CA PHE A 204 18.75 3.42 0.98
C PHE A 204 18.53 1.90 1.00
N PRO A 205 19.61 1.11 1.16
CA PRO A 205 19.51 -0.34 1.36
C PRO A 205 18.73 -0.66 2.64
N GLN A 206 17.85 -1.67 2.59
CA GLN A 206 17.20 -2.20 3.78
C GLN A 206 18.14 -3.18 4.48
N ILE A 207 18.36 -2.96 5.77
CA ILE A 207 19.34 -3.72 6.56
C ILE A 207 18.95 -3.72 8.03
N THR A 208 18.99 -4.89 8.65
CA THR A 208 18.71 -5.05 10.07
C THR A 208 19.69 -6.07 10.62
N LEU A 209 20.43 -5.68 11.66
CA LEU A 209 21.37 -6.54 12.38
C LEU A 209 21.07 -6.45 13.87
N GLU A 210 20.73 -7.57 14.49
CA GLU A 210 20.58 -7.65 15.95
C GLU A 210 21.88 -7.22 16.63
N ARG A 211 21.79 -6.61 17.82
CA ARG A 211 22.98 -6.08 18.49
C ARG A 211 23.73 -7.21 19.21
N ALA A 212 25.00 -7.39 18.87
CA ALA A 212 25.89 -8.26 19.63
C ALA A 212 26.43 -7.57 20.90
N GLU A 213 27.04 -8.33 21.81
CA GLU A 213 27.80 -7.76 22.94
C GLU A 213 29.05 -7.04 22.40
N GLY A 214 29.11 -5.71 22.45
CA GLY A 214 30.25 -4.93 21.92
C GLY A 214 29.86 -3.51 21.54
N TYR A 215 30.62 -2.92 20.62
CA TYR A 215 30.40 -1.56 20.10
C TYR A 215 30.03 -1.62 18.62
N ARG A 216 29.19 -0.68 18.16
CA ARG A 216 28.69 -0.70 16.79
C ARG A 216 29.28 0.44 15.98
N ILE A 217 29.75 0.13 14.78
CA ILE A 217 30.10 1.10 13.75
C ILE A 217 29.17 0.87 12.56
N THR A 218 28.76 1.96 11.93
CA THR A 218 28.12 1.90 10.63
C THR A 218 28.84 2.80 9.65
N PHE A 219 28.87 2.40 8.39
CA PHE A 219 29.37 3.27 7.33
C PHE A 219 28.58 3.10 6.04
N ALA A 220 28.50 4.20 5.28
CA ALA A 220 27.90 4.26 3.96
C ALA A 220 28.96 4.62 2.92
N ASN A 221 28.89 3.97 1.77
CA ASN A 221 29.85 4.15 0.69
C ASN A 221 29.22 3.98 -0.69
N ASP A 222 29.90 4.45 -1.73
CA ASP A 222 29.52 4.13 -3.11
C ASP A 222 29.58 2.61 -3.31
N ASN A 223 28.64 2.04 -4.05
CA ASN A 223 28.54 0.60 -4.31
C ASN A 223 29.59 0.11 -5.31
N VAL A 224 30.87 0.24 -4.95
CA VAL A 224 32.03 -0.15 -5.76
C VAL A 224 32.86 -1.23 -5.05
N PRO A 225 33.59 -2.08 -5.79
CA PRO A 225 34.41 -3.13 -5.19
C PRO A 225 35.47 -2.61 -4.23
N LYS A 226 35.93 -3.50 -3.34
CA LYS A 226 37.06 -3.34 -2.40
C LYS A 226 36.82 -2.44 -1.18
N VAL A 227 35.85 -1.53 -1.15
CA VAL A 227 35.64 -0.62 0.00
C VAL A 227 35.50 -1.39 1.32
N LEU A 228 34.60 -2.38 1.37
CA LEU A 228 34.40 -3.23 2.54
C LEU A 228 35.68 -3.98 2.95
N GLY A 229 36.42 -4.53 1.97
CA GLY A 229 37.66 -5.23 2.23
C GLY A 229 38.75 -4.31 2.82
N THR A 230 38.84 -3.07 2.34
CA THR A 230 39.78 -2.07 2.85
C THR A 230 39.47 -1.72 4.31
N VAL A 231 38.19 -1.50 4.65
CA VAL A 231 37.77 -1.23 6.04
C VAL A 231 38.07 -2.43 6.95
N LEU A 232 37.80 -3.66 6.51
CA LEU A 232 38.11 -4.85 7.30
C LEU A 232 39.63 -5.06 7.48
N SER A 233 40.43 -4.71 6.47
CA SER A 233 41.90 -4.79 6.55
C SER A 233 42.44 -3.79 7.58
N LEU A 234 41.88 -2.58 7.60
CA LEU A 234 42.21 -1.55 8.58
C LEU A 234 41.92 -1.99 10.02
N LEU A 235 40.76 -2.62 10.26
CA LEU A 235 40.44 -3.20 11.57
C LEU A 235 41.41 -4.31 11.96
N ALA A 236 41.79 -5.17 11.01
CA ALA A 236 42.77 -6.23 11.24
C ALA A 236 44.16 -5.68 11.59
N ASP A 237 44.63 -4.63 10.90
CA ASP A 237 45.92 -3.96 11.17
C ASP A 237 45.94 -3.32 12.57
N LEU A 238 44.80 -2.85 13.05
CA LEU A 238 44.62 -2.33 14.41
C LEU A 238 44.34 -3.42 15.45
N ASN A 239 44.31 -4.70 15.05
CA ASN A 239 44.01 -5.85 15.90
C ASN A 239 42.64 -5.74 16.61
N ILE A 240 41.64 -5.25 15.88
CA ILE A 240 40.24 -5.11 16.33
C ILE A 240 39.43 -6.28 15.79
N ASN A 241 38.80 -7.05 16.68
CA ASN A 241 37.96 -8.18 16.31
C ASN A 241 36.55 -7.72 15.88
N VAL A 242 36.05 -8.28 14.78
CA VAL A 242 34.67 -8.08 14.29
C VAL A 242 33.80 -9.21 14.82
N LEU A 243 32.74 -8.87 15.54
CA LEU A 243 31.84 -9.81 16.20
C LEU A 243 30.69 -10.23 15.30
N ASP A 244 30.08 -9.27 14.61
CA ASP A 244 29.03 -9.50 13.62
C ASP A 244 29.07 -8.40 12.56
N MET A 245 28.57 -8.69 11.37
CA MET A 245 28.57 -7.74 10.27
C MET A 245 27.47 -8.07 9.27
N LEU A 246 26.82 -7.02 8.78
CA LEU A 246 25.94 -7.11 7.63
C LEU A 246 26.22 -5.96 6.67
N ASN A 247 26.33 -6.28 5.38
CA ASN A 247 26.46 -5.30 4.31
C ASN A 247 25.34 -5.51 3.30
N LYS A 248 24.68 -4.43 2.92
CA LYS A 248 23.64 -4.41 1.88
C LYS A 248 23.89 -3.24 0.95
N SER A 249 23.53 -3.42 -0.31
CA SER A 249 23.57 -2.37 -1.32
C SER A 249 22.23 -2.21 -2.02
N ARG A 250 22.04 -1.00 -2.56
CA ARG A 250 20.90 -0.61 -3.36
C ARG A 250 21.38 0.46 -4.33
N ASP A 251 21.24 0.18 -5.62
CA ASP A 251 21.69 1.06 -6.70
C ASP A 251 23.17 1.44 -6.48
N GLU A 252 23.46 2.73 -6.36
CA GLU A 252 24.82 3.28 -6.22
C GLU A 252 25.31 3.32 -4.76
N VAL A 253 24.52 2.89 -3.77
CA VAL A 253 24.86 3.02 -2.34
C VAL A 253 24.98 1.65 -1.68
N ALA A 254 26.04 1.48 -0.90
CA ALA A 254 26.20 0.38 0.06
C ALA A 254 26.20 0.92 1.50
N TYR A 255 25.69 0.10 2.41
CA TYR A 255 25.64 0.40 3.84
C TYR A 255 26.00 -0.85 4.64
N THR A 256 26.95 -0.68 5.57
CA THR A 256 27.44 -1.74 6.44
C THR A 256 27.15 -1.41 7.90
N ILE A 257 26.63 -2.40 8.62
CA ILE A 257 26.58 -2.43 10.10
C ILE A 257 27.64 -3.42 10.55
N LEU A 258 28.49 -3.00 11.49
CA LEU A 258 29.64 -3.74 11.99
C LEU A 258 29.67 -3.67 13.52
N ASP A 259 29.62 -4.82 14.18
CA ASP A 259 29.84 -4.93 15.63
C ASP A 259 31.30 -5.32 15.89
N ILE A 260 31.96 -4.63 16.81
CA ILE A 260 33.36 -4.82 17.18
C ILE A 260 33.54 -4.97 18.68
N GLU A 261 34.59 -5.67 19.08
CA GLU A 261 34.88 -5.95 20.49
C GLU A 261 35.35 -4.71 21.27
N GLN A 262 36.01 -3.78 20.57
CA GLN A 262 36.71 -2.66 21.19
C GLN A 262 35.99 -1.33 20.93
N GLU A 263 36.04 -0.40 21.89
CA GLU A 263 35.41 0.91 21.74
C GLU A 263 36.06 1.70 20.59
N PRO A 264 35.27 2.19 19.61
CA PRO A 264 35.82 2.95 18.50
C PRO A 264 36.33 4.31 18.96
N ASN A 265 37.64 4.53 18.80
CA ASN A 265 38.25 5.84 19.07
C ASN A 265 38.16 6.77 17.83
N ALA A 266 38.45 8.06 18.04
CA ALA A 266 38.40 9.06 16.97
C ALA A 266 39.36 8.77 15.80
N GLU A 267 40.49 8.10 16.07
CA GLU A 267 41.48 7.71 15.06
C GLU A 267 40.91 6.65 14.11
N LEU A 268 40.29 5.60 14.66
CA LEU A 268 39.61 4.57 13.89
C LEU A 268 38.50 5.16 13.01
N LEU A 269 37.65 6.00 13.58
CA LEU A 269 36.55 6.62 12.83
C LEU A 269 37.08 7.52 11.70
N SER A 270 38.14 8.28 11.95
CA SER A 270 38.79 9.09 10.92
C SER A 270 39.45 8.23 9.84
N ALA A 271 40.03 7.09 10.20
CA ALA A 271 40.70 6.20 9.27
C ALA A 271 39.69 5.50 8.35
N ILE A 272 38.54 5.04 8.89
CA ILE A 272 37.42 4.52 8.08
C ILE A 272 36.85 5.62 7.19
N SER A 273 36.64 6.83 7.72
CA SER A 273 36.13 7.96 6.94
C SER A 273 37.09 8.41 5.84
N GLY A 274 38.38 8.10 5.95
CA GLY A 274 39.40 8.40 4.95
C GLY A 274 39.51 7.36 3.84
N VAL A 275 38.80 6.22 3.94
CA VAL A 275 38.74 5.23 2.86
C VAL A 275 38.01 5.82 1.67
N GLU A 276 38.62 5.70 0.48
CA GLU A 276 38.01 6.17 -0.78
C GLU A 276 36.60 5.59 -0.94
N HIS A 277 35.65 6.42 -1.39
CA HIS A 277 34.22 6.14 -1.54
C HIS A 277 33.39 6.05 -0.25
N VAL A 278 34.00 6.06 0.94
CA VAL A 278 33.24 6.18 2.19
C VAL A 278 32.82 7.64 2.37
N PHE A 279 31.52 7.89 2.56
CA PHE A 279 30.97 9.23 2.72
C PHE A 279 30.22 9.44 4.04
N ASN A 280 30.00 8.38 4.82
CA ASN A 280 29.45 8.49 6.16
C ASN A 280 29.99 7.39 7.06
N VAL A 281 30.34 7.73 8.31
CA VAL A 281 30.74 6.78 9.37
C VAL A 281 30.12 7.24 10.68
N ARG A 282 29.60 6.30 11.47
CA ARG A 282 29.00 6.56 12.80
C ARG A 282 29.40 5.47 13.77
N ALA A 283 29.74 5.84 15.00
CA ALA A 283 29.80 4.93 16.15
C ALA A 283 28.47 5.02 16.92
N LEU A 284 27.90 3.88 17.31
CA LEU A 284 26.62 3.72 18.00
C LEU A 284 26.76 2.88 19.26
#